data_AF-A0A7S3PVI7-F1
#
_entry.id   AF-A0A7S3PVI7-F1
#
_cell.length_a   1.000
_cell.length_b   1.000
_cell.length_c   1.000
_cell.angle_alpha   90.00
_cell.angle_beta   90.00
_cell.angle_gamma   90.00
#
_symmetry.space_group_name_H-M   'P 1'
#
loop_
_entity.id
_entity.type
_entity.pdbx_description
1 polymer ?
#
loop_
_entity_poly.entity_id
_entity_poly.type
_entity_poly.pdbx_seq_one_letter_code
_entity_poly.pdbx_strand_id
1 'polypeptide(L)'
;PYSNPQGPLLYSNVVVGTKYQISGLDPLTEYFVRVSAFNVHGYSSAMSPILQSLTTTDKLLYVPSNVSLSTSLLDLPNRLYVEWALPHLDENGFETGLASCGLGVDHTPQQAKSYIIKWGTNPGLGSSKTFEASMENDGSLLSCCPGSECSIEIGTEVQKLAISSDGVIEKGGIRVLYLGNQGPSA
;
A
#
# COMPACT_ATOMS: atom_id res chain seq x y z
N PRO A 1 7.07 -40.09 -13.63
CA PRO A 1 8.02 -39.00 -13.96
C PRO A 1 7.40 -38.08 -15.03
N TYR A 2 6.96 -36.87 -14.64
CA TYR A 2 6.28 -35.98 -15.56
C TYR A 2 7.27 -35.43 -16.60
N SER A 3 7.23 -35.99 -17.81
CA SER A 3 7.73 -35.35 -19.01
C SER A 3 6.72 -34.28 -19.42
N ASN A 4 7.06 -33.00 -19.34
CA ASN A 4 6.26 -31.94 -19.94
C ASN A 4 6.41 -32.06 -21.47
N PRO A 5 5.34 -32.33 -22.25
CA PRO A 5 5.43 -32.36 -23.71
C PRO A 5 5.52 -30.95 -24.35
N GLN A 6 5.47 -29.86 -23.57
CA GLN A 6 5.33 -28.48 -24.07
C GLN A 6 6.42 -27.49 -23.60
N GLY A 7 7.65 -27.94 -23.40
CA GLY A 7 8.81 -27.04 -23.26
C GLY A 7 9.67 -27.28 -22.01
N PRO A 8 10.78 -26.53 -21.87
CA PRO A 8 11.72 -26.72 -20.78
C PRO A 8 11.05 -26.47 -19.43
N LEU A 9 11.41 -27.29 -18.44
CA LEU A 9 11.08 -27.02 -17.05
C LEU A 9 11.77 -25.72 -16.65
N LEU A 10 10.98 -24.70 -16.33
CA LEU A 10 11.47 -23.47 -15.72
C LEU A 10 11.63 -23.74 -14.23
N TYR A 11 12.86 -23.79 -13.75
CA TYR A 11 13.15 -23.93 -12.33
C TYR A 11 13.19 -22.55 -11.69
N SER A 12 12.40 -22.33 -10.64
CA SER A 12 12.56 -21.17 -9.77
C SER A 12 13.77 -21.35 -8.85
N ASN A 13 14.17 -20.28 -8.17
CA ASN A 13 15.23 -20.32 -7.17
C ASN A 13 14.97 -21.37 -6.07
N VAL A 14 16.05 -21.92 -5.51
CA VAL A 14 15.99 -22.75 -4.30
C VAL A 14 15.51 -21.88 -3.14
N VAL A 15 14.47 -22.33 -2.46
CA VAL A 15 13.87 -21.63 -1.31
C VAL A 15 14.40 -22.27 -0.02
N VAL A 16 14.81 -21.45 0.95
CA VAL A 16 15.34 -21.90 2.26
C VAL A 16 14.24 -22.09 3.32
N GLY A 17 12.98 -21.79 3.01
CA GLY A 17 11.83 -21.87 3.90
C GLY A 17 10.75 -22.85 3.46
N THR A 18 9.72 -23.01 4.28
CA THR A 18 8.54 -23.86 3.99
C THR A 18 7.42 -23.11 3.26
N LYS A 19 7.70 -21.89 2.78
CA LYS A 19 6.75 -21.00 2.11
C LYS A 19 7.47 -20.28 0.97
N TYR A 20 6.76 -20.03 -0.12
CA TYR A 20 7.26 -19.31 -1.29
C TYR A 20 6.11 -18.54 -1.94
N GLN A 21 6.39 -17.29 -2.33
CA GLN A 21 5.47 -16.50 -3.14
C GLN A 21 5.88 -16.59 -4.60
N ILE A 22 4.97 -17.06 -5.45
CA ILE A 22 5.15 -17.04 -6.90
C ILE A 22 4.73 -15.66 -7.39
N SER A 23 5.71 -14.88 -7.84
CA SER A 23 5.50 -13.65 -8.60
C SER A 23 5.52 -13.94 -10.11
N GLY A 24 5.17 -12.95 -10.92
CA GLY A 24 5.00 -13.00 -12.38
C GLY A 24 3.65 -13.50 -12.90
N LEU A 25 2.63 -13.68 -12.06
CA LEU A 25 1.36 -14.31 -12.48
C LEU A 25 0.38 -13.31 -13.10
N ASP A 26 -0.31 -13.73 -14.15
CA ASP A 26 -1.36 -12.96 -14.79
C ASP A 26 -2.55 -12.77 -13.84
N PRO A 27 -3.17 -11.57 -13.79
CA PRO A 27 -4.35 -11.32 -12.97
C PRO A 27 -5.56 -12.09 -13.51
N LEU A 28 -6.53 -12.38 -12.63
CA LEU A 28 -7.78 -13.09 -12.95
C LEU A 28 -7.56 -14.44 -13.66
N THR A 29 -6.40 -15.04 -13.43
CA THR A 29 -5.97 -16.28 -14.09
C THR A 29 -5.91 -17.42 -13.08
N GLU A 30 -6.43 -18.58 -13.47
CA GLU A 30 -6.41 -19.78 -12.65
C GLU A 30 -5.07 -20.50 -12.75
N TYR A 31 -4.49 -20.83 -11.59
CA TYR A 31 -3.24 -21.56 -11.50
C TYR A 31 -3.39 -22.86 -10.71
N PHE A 32 -2.60 -23.85 -11.12
CA PHE A 32 -2.47 -25.16 -10.49
C PHE A 32 -1.04 -25.30 -9.97
N VAL A 33 -0.88 -25.57 -8.68
CA VAL A 33 0.44 -25.72 -8.06
C VAL A 33 0.63 -27.15 -7.59
N ARG A 34 1.87 -27.64 -7.68
CA ARG A 34 2.28 -28.93 -7.11
C ARG A 34 3.65 -28.78 -6.45
N VAL A 35 3.90 -29.60 -5.43
CA VAL A 35 5.17 -29.58 -4.66
C VAL A 35 5.79 -30.98 -4.66
N SER A 36 7.07 -31.07 -4.99
CA SER A 36 7.88 -32.29 -4.88
C SER A 36 9.09 -32.04 -3.99
N ALA A 37 9.48 -33.02 -3.19
CA ALA A 37 10.74 -32.98 -2.44
C ALA A 37 11.90 -33.45 -3.33
N PHE A 38 13.07 -32.84 -3.20
CA PHE A 38 14.30 -33.26 -3.89
C PHE A 38 15.38 -33.65 -2.88
N ASN A 39 16.14 -34.71 -3.18
CA ASN A 39 17.39 -35.02 -2.50
C ASN A 39 18.42 -35.59 -3.50
N VAL A 40 19.55 -36.10 -3.02
CA VAL A 40 20.62 -36.67 -3.86
C VAL A 40 20.15 -37.80 -4.81
N HIS A 41 19.02 -38.44 -4.53
CA HIS A 41 18.44 -39.50 -5.36
C HIS A 41 17.38 -39.00 -6.36
N GLY A 42 17.05 -37.71 -6.35
CA GLY A 42 16.08 -37.10 -7.27
C GLY A 42 14.83 -36.54 -6.58
N TYR A 43 13.80 -36.28 -7.40
CA TYR A 43 12.50 -35.74 -6.96
C TYR A 43 11.53 -36.86 -6.53
N SER A 44 10.75 -36.59 -5.48
CA SER A 44 9.58 -37.39 -5.11
C SER A 44 8.42 -37.18 -6.10
N SER A 45 7.39 -38.03 -5.97
CA SER A 45 6.07 -37.74 -6.53
C SER A 45 5.58 -36.36 -6.07
N ALA A 46 4.94 -35.64 -6.99
CA ALA A 46 4.40 -34.32 -6.74
C ALA A 46 3.07 -34.41 -6.00
N MET A 47 2.87 -33.54 -5.01
CA MET A 47 1.64 -33.43 -4.24
C MET A 47 0.88 -32.15 -4.63
N SER A 48 -0.43 -32.26 -4.82
CA SER A 48 -1.32 -31.11 -5.02
C SER A 48 -1.82 -30.58 -3.68
N PRO A 49 -2.10 -29.27 -3.55
CA PRO A 49 -2.78 -28.71 -2.40
C PRO A 49 -4.23 -29.22 -2.28
N ILE A 50 -4.85 -29.00 -1.11
CA ILE A 50 -6.26 -29.35 -0.85
C ILE A 50 -7.18 -28.66 -1.87
N LEU A 51 -6.92 -27.38 -2.13
CA LEU A 51 -7.51 -26.66 -3.26
C LEU A 51 -6.65 -26.95 -4.49
N GLN A 52 -7.23 -27.57 -5.51
CA GLN A 52 -6.48 -27.99 -6.70
C GLN A 52 -6.03 -26.82 -7.56
N SER A 53 -6.75 -25.70 -7.49
CA SER A 53 -6.45 -24.46 -8.18
C SER A 53 -6.91 -23.24 -7.38
N LEU A 54 -6.34 -22.08 -7.72
CA LEU A 54 -6.75 -20.77 -7.24
C LEU A 54 -6.67 -19.76 -8.39
N THR A 55 -7.64 -18.86 -8.46
CA THR A 55 -7.62 -17.71 -9.38
C THR A 55 -6.96 -16.52 -8.70
N THR A 56 -6.01 -15.88 -9.38
CA THR A 56 -5.42 -14.62 -8.91
C THR A 56 -6.47 -13.52 -8.88
N THR A 57 -6.51 -12.74 -7.81
CA THR A 57 -7.48 -11.63 -7.64
C THR A 57 -6.84 -10.48 -6.89
N ASP A 58 -7.33 -9.27 -7.14
CA ASP A 58 -6.90 -8.09 -6.40
C ASP A 58 -7.22 -8.24 -4.92
N LYS A 59 -6.25 -7.90 -4.09
CA LYS A 59 -6.37 -7.97 -2.63
C LYS A 59 -6.34 -6.56 -2.05
N LEU A 60 -7.00 -6.42 -0.90
CA LEU A 60 -6.81 -5.24 -0.07
C LEU A 60 -5.35 -5.12 0.31
N LEU A 61 -4.86 -3.89 0.31
CA LEU A 61 -3.57 -3.56 0.90
C LEU A 61 -3.55 -3.99 2.36
N TYR A 62 -2.39 -4.49 2.80
CA TYR A 62 -2.17 -4.83 4.20
C TYR A 62 -2.01 -3.56 5.06
N VAL A 63 -1.53 -3.68 6.29
CA VAL A 63 -1.39 -2.54 7.20
C VAL A 63 -0.26 -1.60 6.76
N PRO A 64 -0.44 -0.26 6.84
CA PRO A 64 0.64 0.69 6.56
C PRO A 64 1.89 0.40 7.40
N SER A 65 3.06 0.65 6.83
CA SER A 65 4.35 0.45 7.50
C SER A 65 4.91 1.79 8.01
N ASN A 66 5.90 1.73 8.91
CA ASN A 66 6.62 2.88 9.45
C ASN A 66 5.71 4.01 9.98
N VAL A 67 4.59 3.66 10.62
CA VAL A 67 3.71 4.67 11.21
C VAL A 67 4.41 5.33 12.40
N SER A 68 4.64 6.63 12.28
CA SER A 68 5.37 7.45 13.24
C SER A 68 4.51 8.64 13.69
N LEU A 69 4.74 9.09 14.92
CA LEU A 69 4.09 10.27 15.50
C LEU A 69 5.15 11.14 16.18
N SER A 70 5.18 12.42 15.84
CA SER A 70 6.03 13.42 16.49
C SER A 70 5.24 14.70 16.80
N THR A 71 5.77 15.54 17.69
CA THR A 71 5.31 16.92 17.80
C THR A 71 5.59 17.62 16.46
N SER A 72 4.77 18.62 16.13
CA SER A 72 4.95 19.43 14.91
C SER A 72 6.42 19.75 14.64
N LEU A 73 6.83 19.79 13.37
CA LEU A 73 8.21 20.16 12.96
C LEU A 73 8.64 21.54 13.47
N LEU A 74 7.69 22.36 13.93
CA LEU A 74 7.90 23.67 14.54
C LEU A 74 7.58 23.70 16.05
N ASP A 75 7.45 22.54 16.69
CA ASP A 75 7.08 22.34 18.10
C ASP A 75 5.83 23.12 18.54
N LEU A 76 4.84 23.21 17.64
CA LEU A 76 3.57 23.84 17.95
C LEU A 76 2.74 22.93 18.86
N PRO A 77 2.32 23.40 20.05
CA PRO A 77 1.77 22.54 21.11
C PRO A 77 0.40 21.93 20.78
N ASN A 78 -0.28 22.45 19.76
CA ASN A 78 -1.60 22.00 19.33
C ASN A 78 -1.56 21.16 18.04
N ARG A 79 -0.38 20.66 17.65
CA ARG A 79 -0.17 19.97 16.39
C ARG A 79 0.64 18.69 16.56
N LEU A 80 0.26 17.69 15.78
CA LEU A 80 0.98 16.44 15.68
C LEU A 80 1.35 16.20 14.23
N TYR A 81 2.54 15.67 14.02
CA TYR A 81 3.02 15.25 12.71
C TYR A 81 2.95 13.74 12.64
N VAL A 82 2.25 13.23 11.63
CA VAL A 82 2.04 11.80 11.41
C VAL A 82 2.72 11.42 10.11
N GLU A 83 3.52 10.36 10.16
CA GLU A 83 4.22 9.81 9.01
C GLU A 83 3.84 8.34 8.82
N TRP A 84 3.81 7.90 7.58
CA TRP A 84 3.56 6.52 7.23
C TRP A 84 4.15 6.18 5.86
N ALA A 85 4.28 4.88 5.61
CA ALA A 85 4.59 4.32 4.31
C ALA A 85 3.53 3.29 3.91
N LEU A 86 3.46 2.99 2.61
CA LEU A 86 2.65 1.91 2.09
C LEU A 86 3.04 0.56 2.72
N PRO A 87 2.14 -0.42 2.76
CA PRO A 87 2.45 -1.75 3.29
C PRO A 87 3.59 -2.39 2.49
N HIS A 88 4.66 -2.78 3.17
CA HIS A 88 5.80 -3.48 2.56
C HIS A 88 5.72 -5.00 2.66
N LEU A 89 4.71 -5.52 3.38
CA LEU A 89 4.45 -6.93 3.58
C LEU A 89 2.96 -7.20 3.36
N ASP A 90 2.63 -8.40 2.89
CA ASP A 90 1.25 -8.90 2.88
C ASP A 90 0.85 -9.53 4.23
N GLU A 91 -0.39 -10.00 4.34
CA GLU A 91 -0.91 -10.68 5.53
C GLU A 91 -0.15 -11.97 5.92
N ASN A 92 0.63 -12.53 4.99
CA ASN A 92 1.42 -13.74 5.18
C ASN A 92 2.90 -13.47 5.46
N GLY A 93 3.31 -12.20 5.47
CA GLY A 93 4.68 -11.76 5.71
C GLY A 93 5.59 -11.84 4.47
N PHE A 94 5.03 -11.87 3.25
CA PHE A 94 5.83 -11.75 2.03
C PHE A 94 5.97 -10.30 1.60
N GLU A 95 7.13 -9.95 1.04
CA GLU A 95 7.40 -8.60 0.54
C GLU A 95 6.43 -8.20 -0.58
N THR A 96 5.86 -7.01 -0.45
CA THR A 96 5.02 -6.38 -1.47
C THR A 96 5.45 -4.92 -1.62
N GLY A 97 5.24 -4.36 -2.81
CA GLY A 97 5.69 -3.00 -3.08
C GLY A 97 5.41 -2.55 -4.50
N LEU A 98 5.22 -1.25 -4.66
CA LEU A 98 5.05 -0.66 -5.99
C LEU A 98 6.37 -0.75 -6.75
N ALA A 99 6.29 -0.98 -8.06
CA ALA A 99 7.43 -0.84 -8.94
C ALA A 99 8.08 0.55 -8.82
N SER A 100 7.28 1.60 -8.58
CA SER A 100 7.77 2.96 -8.31
C SER A 100 8.65 3.09 -7.07
N CYS A 101 8.57 2.13 -6.14
CA CYS A 101 9.41 2.08 -4.95
C CYS A 101 10.71 1.31 -5.14
N GLY A 102 11.01 0.84 -6.36
CA GLY A 102 12.20 0.05 -6.64
C GLY A 102 12.19 -1.33 -5.97
N LEU A 103 11.03 -1.77 -5.46
CA LEU A 103 10.88 -3.04 -4.75
C LEU A 103 10.77 -4.25 -5.69
N GLY A 104 10.77 -4.03 -7.02
CA GLY A 104 11.00 -5.08 -8.02
C GLY A 104 10.01 -6.25 -8.02
N VAL A 105 8.86 -6.11 -7.33
CA VAL A 105 7.81 -7.11 -7.28
C VAL A 105 6.66 -6.65 -8.17
N ASP A 106 6.60 -7.19 -9.40
CA ASP A 106 5.59 -6.85 -10.43
C ASP A 106 4.15 -7.29 -10.08
N HIS A 107 3.87 -7.56 -8.81
CA HIS A 107 2.53 -7.81 -8.28
C HIS A 107 2.26 -6.88 -7.13
N THR A 108 1.75 -5.71 -7.48
CA THR A 108 1.26 -4.77 -6.50
C THR A 108 -0.26 -4.83 -6.45
N PRO A 109 -0.88 -5.07 -5.28
CA PRO A 109 -2.19 -4.47 -5.03
C PRO A 109 -2.16 -3.01 -5.49
N GLN A 110 -3.28 -2.54 -6.04
CA GLN A 110 -3.37 -1.16 -6.52
C GLN A 110 -2.89 -0.19 -5.43
N GLN A 111 -2.14 0.84 -5.84
CA GLN A 111 -1.63 1.86 -4.93
C GLN A 111 -2.76 2.46 -4.09
N ALA A 112 -2.48 2.70 -2.80
CA ALA A 112 -3.42 3.35 -1.90
C ALA A 112 -3.79 4.73 -2.45
N LYS A 113 -5.10 4.98 -2.62
CA LYS A 113 -5.63 6.28 -3.01
C LYS A 113 -5.85 7.20 -1.81
N SER A 114 -6.09 6.63 -0.64
CA SER A 114 -6.24 7.38 0.60
C SER A 114 -5.85 6.55 1.83
N TYR A 115 -5.60 7.24 2.94
CA TYR A 115 -5.40 6.66 4.27
C TYR A 115 -6.34 7.31 5.27
N ILE A 116 -6.87 6.52 6.20
CA ILE A 116 -7.71 7.01 7.29
C ILE A 116 -6.83 7.17 8.54
N ILE A 117 -6.67 8.41 9.00
CA ILE A 117 -6.00 8.75 10.24
C ILE A 117 -7.05 9.05 11.30
N LYS A 118 -6.97 8.36 12.43
CA LYS A 118 -7.86 8.57 13.59
C LYS A 118 -7.05 8.98 14.80
N TRP A 119 -7.51 10.01 15.51
CA TRP A 119 -6.88 10.48 16.74
C TRP A 119 -7.90 10.88 17.78
N GLY A 120 -7.53 10.80 19.05
CA GLY A 120 -8.39 11.15 20.17
C GLY A 120 -7.59 11.10 21.47
N THR A 121 -8.21 11.56 22.55
CA THR A 121 -7.62 11.52 23.89
C THR A 121 -7.90 10.20 24.62
N ASN A 122 -8.80 9.37 24.07
CA ASN A 122 -9.10 8.04 24.59
C ASN A 122 -8.32 6.99 23.77
N PRO A 123 -7.57 6.07 24.43
CA PRO A 123 -6.75 5.07 23.74
C PRO A 123 -7.56 4.11 22.87
N GLY A 124 -8.84 3.87 23.19
CA GLY A 124 -9.75 3.05 22.38
C GLY A 124 -10.38 3.79 21.20
N LEU A 125 -10.09 5.09 21.02
CA LEU A 125 -10.58 5.91 19.90
C LEU A 125 -12.12 5.92 19.74
N GLY A 126 -12.88 5.60 20.80
CA GLY A 126 -14.35 5.55 20.77
C GLY A 126 -15.04 6.90 20.50
N SER A 127 -14.31 8.01 20.61
CA SER A 127 -14.75 9.37 20.23
C SER A 127 -13.66 10.09 19.44
N SER A 128 -13.01 9.36 18.52
CA SER A 128 -11.92 9.90 17.72
C SER A 128 -12.39 10.91 16.68
N LYS A 129 -11.53 11.88 16.39
CA LYS A 129 -11.56 12.62 15.13
C LYS A 129 -10.97 11.74 14.04
N THR A 130 -11.45 11.92 12.81
CA THR A 130 -11.02 11.16 11.63
C THR A 130 -10.64 12.14 10.53
N PHE A 131 -9.56 11.83 9.81
CA PHE A 131 -9.13 12.55 8.63
C PHE A 131 -8.78 11.53 7.55
N GLU A 132 -9.24 11.77 6.33
CA GLU A 132 -8.88 10.97 5.16
C GLU A 132 -7.79 11.70 4.37
N ALA A 133 -6.56 11.21 4.46
CA ALA A 133 -5.45 11.71 3.66
C ALA A 133 -5.54 11.15 2.25
N SER A 134 -5.87 12.01 1.28
CA SER A 134 -5.80 11.66 -0.14
C SER A 134 -4.34 11.59 -0.59
N MET A 135 -4.02 10.55 -1.35
CA MET A 135 -2.72 10.37 -1.98
C MET A 135 -2.64 10.94 -3.38
N GLU A 136 -3.67 11.66 -3.82
CA GLU A 136 -3.69 12.33 -5.11
C GLU A 136 -3.25 13.79 -4.94
N ASN A 137 -2.20 14.16 -5.68
CA ASN A 137 -1.68 15.52 -5.76
C ASN A 137 -1.54 15.93 -7.22
N ASP A 138 -2.25 16.98 -7.64
CA ASP A 138 -2.27 17.48 -9.01
C ASP A 138 -2.47 16.39 -10.09
N GLY A 139 -3.40 15.47 -9.83
CA GLY A 139 -3.73 14.35 -10.72
C GLY A 139 -2.72 13.19 -10.71
N SER A 140 -1.69 13.26 -9.87
CA SER A 140 -0.68 12.20 -9.72
C SER A 140 -0.80 11.53 -8.34
N LEU A 141 -0.66 10.20 -8.32
CA LEU A 141 -0.68 9.40 -7.09
C LEU A 141 0.69 9.40 -6.41
N LEU A 142 0.76 9.92 -5.19
CA LEU A 142 1.98 9.95 -4.37
C LEU A 142 2.33 8.53 -3.91
N SER A 143 3.51 8.05 -4.31
CA SER A 143 4.04 6.75 -3.90
C SER A 143 4.67 6.87 -2.51
N CYS A 144 3.96 6.45 -1.46
CA CYS A 144 4.42 6.43 -0.07
C CYS A 144 5.47 5.34 0.19
N CYS A 145 6.55 5.29 -0.57
CA CYS A 145 7.51 4.18 -0.52
C CYS A 145 8.19 4.09 0.86
N PRO A 146 8.58 2.88 1.32
CA PRO A 146 9.38 2.74 2.54
C PRO A 146 10.67 3.58 2.44
N GLY A 147 10.86 4.54 3.35
CA GLY A 147 11.98 5.49 3.34
C GLY A 147 11.71 6.82 2.63
N SER A 148 10.54 6.99 1.99
CA SER A 148 10.00 8.28 1.58
C SER A 148 8.69 8.52 2.32
N GLU A 149 8.66 9.50 3.21
CA GLU A 149 7.57 9.64 4.17
C GLU A 149 6.37 10.37 3.53
N CYS A 150 5.26 9.65 3.40
CA CYS A 150 3.97 10.31 3.33
C CYS A 150 3.64 10.84 4.71
N SER A 151 3.28 12.11 4.76
CA SER A 151 3.13 12.80 6.04
C SER A 151 1.98 13.77 6.02
N ILE A 152 1.45 14.03 7.22
CA ILE A 152 0.47 15.07 7.44
C ILE A 152 0.61 15.69 8.82
N GLU A 153 0.39 16.99 8.90
CA GLU A 153 0.22 17.70 10.17
C GLU A 153 -1.26 17.76 10.54
N ILE A 154 -1.64 17.13 11.66
CA ILE A 154 -2.99 17.17 12.24
C ILE A 154 -3.05 18.16 13.39
N GLY A 155 -4.23 18.72 13.66
CA GLY A 155 -4.42 19.80 14.64
C GLY A 155 -4.32 21.20 14.04
N THR A 156 -4.02 21.29 12.75
CA THR A 156 -4.24 22.49 11.95
C THR A 156 -5.66 22.53 11.42
N GLU A 157 -6.18 23.73 11.15
CA GLU A 157 -7.33 23.84 10.27
C GLU A 157 -6.86 23.62 8.83
N VAL A 158 -7.19 22.45 8.26
CA VAL A 158 -6.87 22.16 6.86
C VAL A 158 -8.06 22.52 5.98
N GLN A 159 -7.94 23.60 5.22
CA GLN A 159 -8.83 23.90 4.09
C GLN A 159 -8.08 23.73 2.78
N LYS A 160 -8.45 22.70 2.01
CA LYS A 160 -7.94 22.50 0.66
C LYS A 160 -8.89 23.22 -0.32
N LEU A 161 -8.39 24.24 -0.99
CA LEU A 161 -9.06 24.87 -2.12
C LEU A 161 -8.40 24.39 -3.41
N ALA A 162 -9.15 23.77 -4.31
CA ALA A 162 -8.68 23.38 -5.64
C ALA A 162 -9.46 24.18 -6.69
N ILE A 163 -8.74 24.72 -7.67
CA ILE A 163 -9.28 25.48 -8.80
C ILE A 163 -8.80 24.77 -10.06
N SER A 164 -9.71 24.20 -10.84
CA SER A 164 -9.41 23.55 -12.11
C SER A 164 -10.18 24.19 -13.27
N SER A 165 -9.64 24.07 -14.48
CA SER A 165 -10.29 24.49 -15.72
C SER A 165 -9.93 23.54 -16.85
N ASP A 166 -10.91 23.19 -17.68
CA ASP A 166 -10.74 22.33 -18.86
C ASP A 166 -10.29 23.13 -20.11
N GLY A 167 -9.88 24.40 -19.95
CA GLY A 167 -9.48 25.29 -21.04
C GLY A 167 -8.47 26.37 -20.60
N VAL A 168 -8.12 27.29 -21.52
CA VAL A 168 -7.17 28.38 -21.22
C VAL A 168 -7.86 29.43 -20.34
N ILE A 169 -7.38 29.58 -19.10
CA ILE A 169 -7.81 30.68 -18.22
C ILE A 169 -7.06 31.95 -18.64
N GLU A 170 -7.66 32.76 -19.51
CA GLU A 170 -7.01 33.99 -19.97
C GLU A 170 -7.13 35.15 -18.97
N LYS A 171 -8.27 35.26 -18.26
CA LYS A 171 -8.55 36.29 -17.23
C LYS A 171 -9.60 35.79 -16.23
N GLY A 172 -9.44 36.13 -14.95
CA GLY A 172 -10.41 35.81 -13.89
C GLY A 172 -9.88 36.19 -12.50
N GLY A 173 -10.76 36.23 -11.50
CA GLY A 173 -10.39 36.49 -10.11
C GLY A 173 -11.23 35.64 -9.17
N ILE A 174 -10.59 35.00 -8.19
CA ILE A 174 -11.26 34.16 -7.21
C ILE A 174 -11.20 34.87 -5.86
N ARG A 175 -12.37 35.07 -5.25
CA ARG A 175 -12.47 35.60 -3.90
C ARG A 175 -12.87 34.47 -2.95
N VAL A 176 -11.92 34.06 -2.14
CA VAL A 176 -12.16 33.07 -1.09
C VAL A 176 -12.59 33.82 0.16
N LEU A 177 -13.79 33.54 0.65
CA LEU A 177 -14.27 34.05 1.92
C LEU A 177 -14.42 32.87 2.86
N TYR A 178 -13.50 32.75 3.81
CA TYR A 178 -13.59 31.76 4.86
C TYR A 178 -14.54 32.26 5.95
N LEU A 179 -15.58 31.47 6.25
CA LEU A 179 -16.64 31.80 7.22
C LEU A 179 -16.76 30.75 8.37
N GLY A 180 -15.76 29.88 8.52
CA GLY A 180 -15.78 28.83 9.54
C GLY A 180 -15.28 29.29 10.91
N ASN A 181 -15.65 28.54 11.95
CA ASN A 181 -15.07 28.70 13.27
C ASN A 181 -13.63 28.20 13.27
N GLN A 182 -12.68 29.11 13.52
CA GLN A 182 -11.31 28.76 13.87
C GLN A 182 -11.34 27.82 15.09
N GLY A 183 -10.59 26.72 15.03
CA GLY A 183 -10.37 25.86 16.20
C GLY A 183 -9.86 26.69 17.39
N PRO A 184 -10.21 26.34 18.63
CA PRO A 184 -9.98 27.20 19.78
C PRO A 184 -8.48 27.50 19.92
N SER A 185 -8.16 28.79 19.89
CA SER A 185 -6.94 29.31 20.51
C SER A 185 -7.03 29.02 22.00
N ALA A 186 -6.19 28.11 22.49
CA ALA A 186 -5.84 27.98 23.89
C ALA A 186 -4.35 28.29 24.02
#